data_AF-A0A6A6X5E7-F1
#
_entry.id   AF-A0A6A6X5E7-F1
#
_cell.length_a   1.000
_cell.length_b   1.000
_cell.length_c   1.000
_cell.angle_alpha   90.00
_cell.angle_beta   90.00
_cell.angle_gamma   90.00
#
_symmetry.space_group_name_H-M   'P 1'
#
loop_
_entity.id
_entity.type
_entity.pdbx_description
1 polymer ?
#
loop_
_entity_poly.entity_id
_entity_poly.type
_entity_poly.pdbx_seq_one_letter_code
_entity_poly.pdbx_strand_id
1 'polypeptide(L)'
;MKFGRYAATLASLSLFASTLAAPLVQKAPLPQTKEQKEAERQKQIERAKNKYFHEPGGTHQLGHYDARYFHGVVSDEERTDTQLTMIRAYLDFFRENGLDTWLAHGTLLGWWWNGKRLPWDWDMDTQVSGATLARLGEKHNQTMTEYVSTDGVTKRKFLLDVNPWIWERERGDGANIIDARWIDTQNGLFIDITGLSETHPDTKPGVWVCKNYHRYNTADLYPMRETVFEGVVAKVPYAYDKILVQEYKEKALVVTDFEGHSWNMNSKEWIKTQAQIDKEKKEAEEKVKKEAAAAEKKKQDAERKELEKGKKRQESQKKYDDDQQKKKVEAEQKRSKQEEGEGQD
;
A
#
# COMPACT_ATOMS: atom_id res chain seq x y z
N MET A 1 -75.52 38.13 -41.92
CA MET A 1 -75.08 36.95 -42.69
C MET A 1 -74.03 36.19 -41.86
N LYS A 2 -74.31 34.91 -41.58
CA LYS A 2 -73.43 33.76 -41.28
C LYS A 2 -72.17 34.02 -40.41
N PHE A 3 -72.17 33.60 -39.14
CA PHE A 3 -71.65 32.32 -38.59
C PHE A 3 -70.14 32.11 -38.89
N GLY A 4 -69.25 31.81 -37.94
CA GLY A 4 -69.48 31.20 -36.64
C GLY A 4 -68.24 31.12 -35.73
N ARG A 5 -68.53 30.52 -34.57
CA ARG A 5 -67.65 30.09 -33.47
C ARG A 5 -66.53 29.18 -33.98
N TYR A 6 -65.39 29.12 -33.27
CA TYR A 6 -64.84 27.88 -32.70
C TYR A 6 -63.69 28.18 -31.74
N ALA A 7 -63.88 27.78 -30.49
CA ALA A 7 -62.81 27.50 -29.54
C ALA A 7 -62.13 26.17 -29.95
N ALA A 8 -60.81 26.10 -29.84
CA ALA A 8 -60.06 24.85 -29.95
C ALA A 8 -58.94 24.84 -28.90
N THR A 9 -59.14 23.97 -27.92
CA THR A 9 -58.19 23.48 -26.93
C THR A 9 -56.98 22.86 -27.61
N LEU A 10 -55.77 23.34 -27.31
CA LEU A 10 -54.53 22.63 -27.65
C LEU A 10 -54.26 21.58 -26.56
N ALA A 11 -54.63 20.34 -26.85
CA ALA A 11 -54.24 19.18 -26.07
C ALA A 11 -52.74 18.88 -26.32
N SER A 12 -51.98 18.82 -25.23
CA SER A 12 -50.60 18.34 -25.18
C SER A 12 -50.54 16.86 -25.54
N LEU A 13 -49.95 16.53 -26.69
CA LEU A 13 -49.54 15.18 -27.06
C LEU A 13 -48.02 15.06 -26.85
N SER A 14 -47.65 14.62 -25.65
CA SER A 14 -46.31 14.15 -25.32
C SER A 14 -46.06 12.81 -26.03
N LEU A 15 -45.40 12.86 -27.18
CA LEU A 15 -44.84 11.66 -27.80
C LEU A 15 -43.55 11.30 -27.06
N PHE A 16 -43.66 10.41 -26.08
CA PHE A 16 -42.50 9.67 -25.56
C PHE A 16 -42.01 8.72 -26.67
N ALA A 17 -41.03 9.16 -27.44
CA ALA A 17 -40.24 8.28 -28.27
C ALA A 17 -39.30 7.49 -27.36
N SER A 18 -39.69 6.25 -27.05
CA SER A 18 -38.85 5.28 -26.36
C SER A 18 -37.65 4.93 -27.25
N THR A 19 -36.55 5.67 -27.12
CA THR A 19 -35.27 5.27 -27.71
C THR A 19 -34.75 4.07 -26.93
N LEU A 20 -34.97 2.87 -27.47
CA LEU A 20 -34.25 1.67 -27.05
C LEU A 20 -32.76 1.92 -27.28
N ALA A 21 -32.02 2.22 -26.22
CA ALA A 21 -30.57 2.29 -26.25
C ALA A 21 -30.05 0.87 -26.57
N ALA A 22 -29.56 0.67 -27.79
CA ALA A 22 -28.84 -0.54 -28.15
C ALA A 22 -27.56 -0.61 -27.29
N PRO A 23 -27.23 -1.77 -26.70
CA PRO A 23 -26.01 -1.90 -25.92
C PRO A 23 -24.80 -1.69 -26.84
N LEU A 24 -23.91 -0.78 -26.46
CA LEU A 24 -22.61 -0.61 -27.08
C LEU A 24 -21.85 -1.94 -26.94
N VAL A 25 -21.75 -2.69 -28.05
CA VAL A 25 -20.83 -3.82 -28.17
C VAL A 25 -19.42 -3.26 -28.02
N GLN A 26 -18.80 -3.45 -26.85
CA GLN A 26 -17.36 -3.26 -26.70
C GLN A 26 -16.68 -4.23 -27.66
N LYS A 27 -16.07 -3.69 -28.74
CA LYS A 27 -15.17 -4.47 -29.60
C LYS A 27 -14.11 -5.11 -28.71
N ALA A 28 -14.02 -6.43 -28.74
CA ALA A 28 -12.93 -7.16 -28.11
C ALA A 28 -11.59 -6.61 -28.64
N PRO A 29 -10.56 -6.45 -27.79
CA PRO A 29 -9.24 -6.03 -28.23
C PRO A 29 -8.74 -6.95 -29.33
N LEU A 30 -8.21 -6.38 -30.41
CA LEU A 30 -7.57 -7.15 -31.48
C LEU A 30 -6.45 -8.02 -30.88
N PRO A 31 -6.30 -9.29 -31.32
CA PRO A 31 -5.28 -10.17 -30.80
C PRO A 31 -3.88 -9.60 -31.08
N GLN A 32 -3.11 -9.38 -30.01
CA GLN A 32 -1.74 -8.88 -30.10
C GLN A 32 -0.81 -9.90 -30.77
N THR A 33 0.06 -9.42 -31.65
CA THR A 33 1.09 -10.25 -32.29
C THR A 33 2.13 -10.73 -31.26
N LYS A 34 2.88 -11.80 -31.58
CA LYS A 34 3.97 -12.28 -30.72
C LYS A 34 5.02 -11.18 -30.46
N GLU A 35 5.33 -10.37 -31.47
CA GLU A 35 6.24 -9.23 -31.38
C GLU A 35 5.73 -8.15 -30.42
N GLN A 36 4.43 -7.83 -30.47
CA GLN A 36 3.82 -6.88 -29.53
C GLN A 36 3.89 -7.37 -28.09
N LYS A 37 3.68 -8.66 -27.85
CA LYS A 37 3.80 -9.26 -26.52
C LYS A 37 5.23 -9.22 -25.99
N GLU A 38 6.21 -9.50 -26.84
CA GLU A 38 7.62 -9.45 -26.45
C GLU A 38 8.08 -8.01 -26.19
N ALA A 39 7.66 -7.05 -27.01
CA ALA A 39 7.93 -5.63 -26.80
C ALA A 39 7.31 -5.12 -25.48
N GLU A 40 6.06 -5.50 -25.19
CA GLU A 40 5.40 -5.15 -23.93
C GLU A 40 6.10 -5.77 -22.72
N ARG A 41 6.53 -7.03 -22.84
CA ARG A 41 7.32 -7.71 -21.80
C ARG A 41 8.65 -6.99 -21.57
N GLN A 42 9.38 -6.63 -22.62
CA GLN A 42 10.64 -5.90 -22.49
C GLN A 42 10.42 -4.54 -21.82
N LYS A 43 9.35 -3.82 -22.19
CA LYS A 43 8.97 -2.56 -21.56
C LYS A 43 8.68 -2.72 -20.07
N GLN A 44 8.01 -3.79 -19.67
CA GLN A 44 7.76 -4.10 -18.26
C GLN A 44 9.04 -4.41 -17.50
N ILE A 45 9.99 -5.12 -18.11
CA ILE A 45 11.31 -5.39 -17.52
C ILE A 45 12.08 -4.09 -17.29
N GLU A 46 12.14 -3.21 -18.30
CA GLU A 46 12.84 -1.93 -18.14
C GLU A 46 12.15 -1.02 -17.11
N ARG A 47 10.82 -0.96 -17.12
CA ARG A 47 10.06 -0.22 -16.10
C ARG A 47 10.36 -0.73 -14.69
N ALA A 48 10.45 -2.05 -14.52
CA ALA A 48 10.76 -2.65 -13.22
C ALA A 48 12.20 -2.33 -12.76
N LYS A 49 13.16 -2.23 -13.69
CA LYS A 49 14.54 -1.82 -13.39
C LYS A 49 14.64 -0.35 -12.96
N ASN A 50 13.84 0.52 -13.56
CA ASN A 50 13.88 1.96 -13.31
C ASN A 50 13.04 2.40 -12.10
N LYS A 51 12.14 1.54 -11.62
CA LYS A 51 11.27 1.84 -10.49
C LYS A 51 12.11 2.06 -9.23
N TYR A 52 11.93 3.20 -8.58
CA TYR A 52 12.68 3.52 -7.36
C TYR A 52 12.03 2.92 -6.10
N PHE A 53 10.73 3.16 -5.92
CA PHE A 53 10.00 2.65 -4.77
C PHE A 53 9.47 1.24 -5.04
N HIS A 54 9.72 0.34 -4.09
CA HIS A 54 9.31 -1.05 -4.21
C HIS A 54 8.41 -1.44 -3.04
N GLU A 55 7.33 -2.14 -3.37
CA GLU A 55 6.38 -2.71 -2.43
C GLU A 55 6.48 -4.25 -2.49
N PRO A 56 6.17 -4.96 -1.39
CA PRO A 56 6.10 -6.43 -1.39
C PRO A 56 5.22 -7.00 -2.52
N GLY A 57 4.16 -6.27 -2.88
CA GLY A 57 3.29 -6.58 -4.01
C GLY A 57 2.39 -7.81 -3.80
N GLY A 58 1.65 -8.19 -4.85
CA GLY A 58 0.80 -9.39 -4.86
C GLY A 58 -0.66 -9.18 -4.43
N THR A 59 -0.94 -8.21 -3.56
CA THR A 59 -2.31 -7.78 -3.22
C THR A 59 -2.38 -6.26 -3.14
N HIS A 60 -3.60 -5.68 -3.20
CA HIS A 60 -3.79 -4.24 -3.02
C HIS A 60 -3.23 -3.76 -1.67
N GLN A 61 -3.52 -4.49 -0.59
CA GLN A 61 -3.00 -4.23 0.75
C GLN A 61 -1.47 -4.20 0.82
N LEU A 62 -0.79 -5.13 0.12
CA LEU A 62 0.67 -5.20 0.11
C LEU A 62 1.32 -4.10 -0.76
N GLY A 63 0.52 -3.36 -1.55
CA GLY A 63 0.97 -2.18 -2.27
C GLY A 63 1.15 -0.93 -1.41
N HIS A 64 0.79 -1.00 -0.13
CA HIS A 64 0.83 0.14 0.80
C HIS A 64 1.98 0.03 1.82
N TYR A 65 2.97 -0.80 1.54
CA TYR A 65 4.15 -1.02 2.36
C TYR A 65 5.43 -0.83 1.56
N ASP A 66 6.42 -0.16 2.14
CA ASP A 66 7.78 -0.09 1.63
C ASP A 66 8.48 -1.43 1.87
N ALA A 67 8.99 -2.05 0.81
CA ALA A 67 9.58 -3.37 0.86
C ALA A 67 10.81 -3.48 1.78
N ARG A 68 11.51 -2.37 2.05
CA ARG A 68 12.71 -2.37 2.91
C ARG A 68 12.36 -2.54 4.38
N TYR A 69 11.20 -2.03 4.80
CA TYR A 69 10.75 -2.00 6.19
C TYR A 69 9.54 -2.93 6.44
N PHE A 70 9.12 -3.68 5.42
CA PHE A 70 8.02 -4.62 5.54
C PHE A 70 8.42 -5.87 6.33
N HIS A 71 7.70 -6.13 7.42
CA HIS A 71 7.92 -7.31 8.28
C HIS A 71 6.67 -8.20 8.41
N GLY A 72 5.58 -7.81 7.75
CA GLY A 72 4.29 -8.47 7.83
C GLY A 72 3.16 -7.46 7.75
N VAL A 73 1.99 -7.94 7.39
CA VAL A 73 0.78 -7.11 7.41
C VAL A 73 0.38 -6.84 8.85
N VAL A 74 0.31 -5.57 9.23
CA VAL A 74 -0.07 -5.13 10.58
C VAL A 74 -1.57 -5.31 10.84
N SER A 75 -1.95 -5.32 12.12
CA SER A 75 -3.36 -5.34 12.53
C SER A 75 -4.08 -4.04 12.14
N ASP A 76 -5.41 -4.05 12.14
CA ASP A 76 -6.21 -2.84 11.88
C ASP A 76 -5.95 -1.73 12.92
N GLU A 77 -5.77 -2.13 14.18
CA GLU A 77 -5.47 -1.26 15.31
C GLU A 77 -4.08 -0.62 15.16
N GLU A 78 -3.07 -1.43 14.85
CA GLU A 78 -1.70 -0.95 14.63
C GLU A 78 -1.61 -0.07 13.38
N ARG A 79 -2.31 -0.43 12.30
CA ARG A 79 -2.41 0.39 11.09
C ARG A 79 -3.00 1.77 11.43
N THR A 80 -4.11 1.79 12.17
CA THR A 80 -4.79 3.03 12.57
C THR A 80 -3.89 3.91 13.41
N ASP A 81 -3.21 3.35 14.43
CA ASP A 81 -2.24 4.09 15.24
C ASP A 81 -1.05 4.60 14.40
N THR A 82 -0.52 3.76 13.51
CA THR A 82 0.59 4.13 12.62
C THR A 82 0.20 5.30 11.73
N GLN A 83 -0.91 5.22 11.01
CA GLN A 83 -1.34 6.28 10.10
C GLN A 83 -1.71 7.57 10.83
N LEU A 84 -2.33 7.47 12.01
CA LEU A 84 -2.64 8.62 12.86
C LEU A 84 -1.37 9.37 13.29
N THR A 85 -0.39 8.65 13.82
CA THR A 85 0.87 9.25 14.27
C THR A 85 1.72 9.73 13.11
N MET A 86 1.71 9.00 12.00
CA MET A 86 2.43 9.32 10.78
C MET A 86 1.92 10.62 10.13
N ILE A 87 0.60 10.83 10.00
CA ILE A 87 0.09 12.09 9.43
C ILE A 87 0.41 13.29 10.30
N ARG A 88 0.33 13.12 11.63
CA ARG A 88 0.64 14.18 12.59
C ARG A 88 2.09 14.59 12.46
N ALA A 89 3.00 13.63 12.53
CA ALA A 89 4.44 13.84 12.36
C ALA A 89 4.77 14.51 11.01
N TYR A 90 4.14 14.06 9.92
CA TYR A 90 4.32 14.63 8.59
C TYR A 90 3.89 16.09 8.51
N LEU A 91 2.66 16.42 8.95
CA LEU A 91 2.14 17.78 8.88
C LEU A 91 2.92 18.73 9.79
N ASP A 92 3.32 18.26 10.98
CA ASP A 92 4.14 19.03 11.90
C ASP A 92 5.54 19.29 11.32
N PHE A 93 6.20 18.27 10.75
CA PHE A 93 7.50 18.41 10.09
C PHE A 93 7.44 19.47 8.96
N PHE A 94 6.43 19.40 8.10
CA PHE A 94 6.28 20.37 7.00
C PHE A 94 6.08 21.78 7.53
N ARG A 95 5.23 21.96 8.55
CA ARG A 95 4.96 23.27 9.16
C ARG A 95 6.21 23.85 9.83
N GLU A 96 6.91 23.07 10.64
CA GLU A 96 8.11 23.48 11.38
C GLU A 96 9.27 23.85 10.44
N ASN A 97 9.35 23.19 9.29
CA ASN A 97 10.34 23.49 8.26
C ASN A 97 9.87 24.55 7.26
N GLY A 98 8.68 25.14 7.41
CA GLY A 98 8.15 26.14 6.46
C GLY A 98 7.99 25.58 5.04
N LEU A 99 7.52 24.34 4.91
CA LEU A 99 7.24 23.65 3.66
C LEU A 99 5.72 23.62 3.41
N ASP A 100 5.30 23.93 2.19
CA ASP A 100 3.88 23.85 1.82
C ASP A 100 3.49 22.46 1.32
N THR A 101 2.51 21.85 1.99
CA THR A 101 1.82 20.61 1.60
C THR A 101 0.32 20.72 1.87
N TRP A 102 -0.49 19.92 1.18
CA TRP A 102 -1.92 19.79 1.42
C TRP A 102 -2.39 18.35 1.24
N LEU A 103 -3.54 18.04 1.84
CA LEU A 103 -4.19 16.73 1.72
C LEU A 103 -4.74 16.51 0.31
N ALA A 104 -4.60 15.30 -0.22
CA ALA A 104 -5.08 14.92 -1.54
C ALA A 104 -5.82 13.58 -1.52
N HIS A 105 -6.49 13.25 -2.62
CA HIS A 105 -7.07 11.92 -2.88
C HIS A 105 -7.92 11.39 -1.70
N GLY A 106 -7.69 10.15 -1.26
CA GLY A 106 -8.46 9.51 -0.19
C GLY A 106 -8.32 10.22 1.15
N THR A 107 -7.15 10.81 1.41
CA THR A 107 -6.88 11.59 2.63
C THR A 107 -7.71 12.87 2.68
N LEU A 108 -7.85 13.58 1.55
CA LEU A 108 -8.74 14.73 1.44
C LEU A 108 -10.22 14.33 1.58
N LEU A 109 -10.61 13.16 1.07
CA LEU A 109 -11.96 12.65 1.21
C LEU A 109 -12.28 12.31 2.68
N GLY A 110 -11.35 11.69 3.41
CA GLY A 110 -11.51 11.48 4.85
C GLY A 110 -11.68 12.81 5.60
N TRP A 111 -10.85 13.80 5.28
CA TRP A 111 -10.97 15.14 5.85
C TRP A 111 -12.37 15.74 5.64
N TRP A 112 -12.96 15.58 4.45
CA TRP A 112 -14.29 16.11 4.14
C TRP A 112 -15.38 15.59 5.09
N TRP A 113 -15.31 14.33 5.53
CA TRP A 113 -16.34 13.73 6.38
C TRP A 113 -16.30 14.22 7.83
N ASN A 114 -15.14 14.19 8.48
CA ASN A 114 -14.98 14.60 9.88
C ASN A 114 -13.57 15.10 10.23
N GLY A 115 -12.73 15.40 9.25
CA GLY A 115 -11.33 15.77 9.52
C GLY A 115 -10.49 14.58 9.98
N LYS A 116 -10.86 13.34 9.65
CA LYS A 116 -10.13 12.12 10.01
C LYS A 116 -9.91 11.20 8.81
N ARG A 117 -9.04 10.23 8.97
CA ARG A 117 -8.83 9.16 7.98
C ARG A 117 -10.10 8.35 7.76
N LEU A 118 -10.23 7.81 6.55
CA LEU A 118 -11.24 6.79 6.26
C LEU A 118 -10.80 5.45 6.89
N PRO A 119 -11.64 4.75 7.66
CA PRO A 119 -11.23 3.53 8.36
C PRO A 119 -10.75 2.40 7.44
N TRP A 120 -11.29 2.27 6.24
CA TRP A 120 -10.91 1.22 5.29
C TRP A 120 -9.67 1.56 4.46
N ASP A 121 -9.29 2.83 4.37
CA ASP A 121 -8.25 3.33 3.47
C ASP A 121 -6.84 2.91 3.94
N TRP A 122 -6.03 2.31 3.07
CA TRP A 122 -4.71 1.80 3.45
C TRP A 122 -3.59 2.80 3.17
N ASP A 123 -3.92 3.76 2.34
CA ASP A 123 -3.10 4.77 1.74
C ASP A 123 -3.27 6.07 2.49
N MET A 124 -2.26 6.93 2.38
CA MET A 124 -2.40 8.34 2.64
C MET A 124 -1.64 9.13 1.60
N ASP A 125 -2.29 10.17 1.10
CA ASP A 125 -1.82 10.94 -0.03
C ASP A 125 -1.77 12.41 0.29
N THR A 126 -0.63 12.99 -0.06
CA THR A 126 -0.40 14.42 0.07
C THR A 126 0.21 14.96 -1.20
N GLN A 127 0.04 16.26 -1.40
CA GLN A 127 0.62 16.94 -2.54
C GLN A 127 1.44 18.13 -2.07
N VAL A 128 2.42 18.48 -2.91
CA VAL A 128 3.32 19.62 -2.71
C VAL A 128 3.53 20.34 -4.03
N SER A 129 3.95 21.61 -3.97
CA SER A 129 4.39 22.32 -5.17
C SER A 129 5.70 21.73 -5.70
N GLY A 130 5.99 21.89 -6.98
CA GLY A 130 7.28 21.49 -7.57
C GLY A 130 8.47 22.20 -6.92
N ALA A 131 8.28 23.46 -6.48
CA ALA A 131 9.28 24.19 -5.72
C ALA A 131 9.52 23.59 -4.32
N THR A 132 8.45 23.24 -3.60
CA THR A 132 8.56 22.51 -2.33
C THR A 132 9.27 21.18 -2.54
N LEU A 133 8.90 20.41 -3.58
CA LEU A 133 9.51 19.12 -3.88
C LEU A 133 11.01 19.24 -4.17
N ALA A 134 11.42 20.25 -4.96
CA ALA A 134 12.84 20.51 -5.20
C ALA A 134 13.59 20.79 -3.89
N ARG A 135 12.99 21.57 -2.99
CA ARG A 135 13.55 21.84 -1.66
C ARG A 135 13.64 20.58 -0.80
N LEU A 136 12.64 19.69 -0.84
CA LEU A 136 12.70 18.39 -0.16
C LEU A 136 13.92 17.59 -0.64
N GLY A 137 14.10 17.48 -1.96
CA GLY A 137 15.24 16.77 -2.56
C GLY A 137 16.59 17.35 -2.17
N GLU A 138 16.73 18.68 -2.15
CA GLU A 138 17.99 19.37 -1.85
C GLU A 138 18.37 19.31 -0.36
N LYS A 139 17.40 19.51 0.55
CA LYS A 139 17.69 19.80 1.96
C LYS A 139 17.19 18.75 2.95
N HIS A 140 16.23 17.92 2.54
CA HIS A 140 15.52 17.03 3.46
C HIS A 140 15.51 15.56 2.98
N ASN A 141 16.09 15.24 1.82
CA ASN A 141 16.15 13.85 1.38
C ASN A 141 16.94 13.00 2.39
N GLN A 142 16.41 11.81 2.69
CA GLN A 142 16.97 10.87 3.65
C GLN A 142 17.02 11.39 5.11
N THR A 143 16.25 12.42 5.46
CA THR A 143 16.14 12.82 6.87
C THR A 143 15.29 11.82 7.64
N MET A 144 15.80 11.40 8.80
CA MET A 144 15.10 10.60 9.78
C MET A 144 14.53 11.49 10.87
N THR A 145 13.23 11.37 11.14
CA THR A 145 12.52 12.14 12.17
C THR A 145 11.99 11.19 13.22
N GLU A 146 12.32 11.46 14.49
CA GLU A 146 11.69 10.77 15.61
C GLU A 146 10.42 11.52 16.00
N TYR A 147 9.33 10.78 16.16
CA TYR A 147 8.06 11.31 16.63
C TYR A 147 7.69 10.64 17.94
N VAL A 148 7.21 11.44 18.88
CA VAL A 148 6.66 10.99 20.15
C VAL A 148 5.25 11.56 20.24
N SER A 149 4.26 10.70 20.44
CA SER A 149 2.87 11.13 20.64
C SER A 149 2.75 12.03 21.86
N THR A 150 1.70 12.85 21.90
CA THR A 150 1.46 13.82 22.98
C THR A 150 1.35 13.19 24.37
N ASP A 151 0.90 11.94 24.47
CA ASP A 151 0.85 11.15 25.70
C ASP A 151 2.18 10.46 26.05
N GLY A 152 3.20 10.56 25.20
CA GLY A 152 4.52 9.97 25.39
C GLY A 152 4.59 8.46 25.14
N VAL A 153 3.47 7.81 24.78
CA VAL A 153 3.34 6.35 24.69
C VAL A 153 3.89 5.84 23.36
N THR A 154 3.45 6.43 22.25
CA THR A 154 3.81 5.99 20.90
C THR A 154 5.07 6.71 20.45
N LYS A 155 6.11 5.93 20.11
CA LYS A 155 7.38 6.43 19.56
C LYS A 155 7.64 5.79 18.21
N ARG A 156 7.79 6.62 17.18
CA ARG A 156 8.01 6.17 15.80
C ARG A 156 9.16 6.90 15.15
N LYS A 157 9.73 6.28 14.11
CA LYS A 157 10.83 6.85 13.32
C LYS A 157 10.41 6.87 11.87
N PHE A 158 10.38 8.07 11.30
CA PHE A 158 9.95 8.29 9.95
C PHE A 158 11.12 8.71 9.05
N LEU A 159 11.24 8.07 7.90
CA LEU A 159 12.18 8.43 6.85
C LEU A 159 11.46 9.25 5.78
N LEU A 160 11.96 10.45 5.50
CA LEU A 160 11.61 11.18 4.28
C LEU A 160 12.54 10.71 3.16
N ASP A 161 11.99 9.97 2.20
CA ASP A 161 12.73 9.43 1.06
C ASP A 161 12.24 10.09 -0.23
N VAL A 162 13.13 10.79 -0.93
CA VAL A 162 12.81 11.53 -2.15
C VAL A 162 13.34 10.76 -3.36
N ASN A 163 12.45 10.48 -4.31
CA ASN A 163 12.76 9.72 -5.52
C ASN A 163 13.77 10.48 -6.40
N PRO A 164 14.92 9.92 -6.80
CA PRO A 164 15.88 10.59 -7.67
C PRO A 164 15.30 11.09 -9.01
N TRP A 165 14.16 10.56 -9.44
CA TRP A 165 13.40 11.00 -10.61
C TRP A 165 12.50 12.23 -10.35
N ILE A 166 12.69 12.98 -9.27
CA ILE A 166 11.92 14.21 -8.98
C ILE A 166 12.04 15.29 -10.07
N TRP A 167 13.15 15.32 -10.82
CA TRP A 167 13.41 16.29 -11.88
C TRP A 167 12.54 16.05 -13.12
N GLU A 168 12.17 14.81 -13.39
CA GLU A 168 11.21 14.47 -14.44
C GLU A 168 9.83 14.89 -13.93
N ARG A 169 9.17 15.88 -14.55
CA ARG A 169 7.81 16.31 -14.14
C ARG A 169 6.71 15.71 -15.00
N GLU A 170 7.07 15.03 -16.08
CA GLU A 170 6.16 14.23 -16.88
C GLU A 170 6.08 12.78 -16.39
N ARG A 171 5.16 11.99 -16.95
CA ARG A 171 4.96 10.59 -16.51
C ARG A 171 6.13 9.67 -16.84
N GLY A 172 6.91 9.99 -17.88
CA GLY A 172 7.98 9.12 -18.37
C GLY A 172 7.47 7.72 -18.74
N ASP A 173 8.19 6.70 -18.29
CA ASP A 173 7.81 5.28 -18.44
C ASP A 173 6.73 4.81 -17.45
N GLY A 174 6.30 5.69 -16.53
CA GLY A 174 5.32 5.40 -15.48
C GLY A 174 5.86 4.56 -14.34
N ALA A 175 7.16 4.29 -14.23
CA ALA A 175 7.76 3.62 -13.08
C ALA A 175 7.76 4.53 -11.84
N ASN A 176 8.02 5.82 -12.04
CA ASN A 176 8.32 6.79 -10.97
C ASN A 176 7.24 7.87 -10.83
N ILE A 177 5.99 7.44 -10.70
CA ILE A 177 4.82 8.34 -10.55
C ILE A 177 4.85 9.08 -9.21
N ILE A 178 5.27 8.41 -8.13
CA ILE A 178 5.39 9.01 -6.80
C ILE A 178 6.76 9.66 -6.65
N ASP A 179 6.75 10.90 -6.16
CA ASP A 179 7.94 11.75 -6.10
C ASP A 179 8.70 11.62 -4.77
N ALA A 180 8.01 11.39 -3.66
CA ALA A 180 8.63 11.13 -2.36
C ALA A 180 7.69 10.32 -1.46
N ARG A 181 8.26 9.73 -0.41
CA ARG A 181 7.52 9.02 0.63
C ARG A 181 7.95 9.46 2.02
N TRP A 182 6.98 9.53 2.91
CA TRP A 182 7.22 9.61 4.36
C TRP A 182 6.94 8.24 4.96
N ILE A 183 7.97 7.51 5.34
CA ILE A 183 7.92 6.06 5.60
C ILE A 183 8.11 5.78 7.08
N ASP A 184 7.21 5.01 7.69
CA ASP A 184 7.46 4.40 8.99
C ASP A 184 8.49 3.28 8.87
N THR A 185 9.62 3.45 9.53
CA THR A 185 10.72 2.49 9.49
C THR A 185 10.50 1.25 10.36
N GLN A 186 9.43 1.20 11.15
CA GLN A 186 9.09 0.05 12.00
C GLN A 186 8.29 -1.02 11.28
N ASN A 187 7.37 -0.64 10.38
CA ASN A 187 6.49 -1.58 9.68
C ASN A 187 6.37 -1.34 8.16
N GLY A 188 6.88 -0.21 7.66
CA GLY A 188 6.90 0.11 6.24
C GLY A 188 5.66 0.81 5.70
N LEU A 189 4.65 1.13 6.51
CA LEU A 189 3.56 2.00 6.05
C LEU A 189 4.12 3.38 5.68
N PHE A 190 3.50 4.05 4.72
CA PHE A 190 3.98 5.35 4.24
C PHE A 190 2.86 6.31 3.83
N ILE A 191 3.23 7.58 3.70
CA ILE A 191 2.47 8.61 2.99
C ILE A 191 3.13 8.82 1.63
N ASP A 192 2.34 8.76 0.57
CA ASP A 192 2.79 9.16 -0.76
C ASP A 192 2.74 10.69 -0.90
N ILE A 193 3.84 11.27 -1.38
CA ILE A 193 3.99 12.71 -1.60
C ILE A 193 4.13 12.92 -3.11
N THR A 194 3.16 13.61 -3.70
CA THR A 194 3.13 13.89 -5.13
C THR A 194 3.38 15.37 -5.42
N GLY A 195 4.34 15.68 -6.28
CA GLY A 195 4.61 17.05 -6.70
C GLY A 195 3.69 17.52 -7.83
N LEU A 196 3.19 18.75 -7.73
CA LEU A 196 2.48 19.44 -8.82
C LEU A 196 3.38 20.49 -9.48
N SER A 197 3.37 20.56 -10.80
CA SER A 197 4.12 21.58 -11.54
C SER A 197 3.36 22.04 -12.79
N GLU A 198 3.58 23.30 -13.19
CA GLU A 198 3.15 23.77 -14.51
C GLU A 198 4.15 23.29 -15.56
N THR A 199 3.85 22.17 -16.23
CA THR A 199 4.77 21.57 -17.21
C THR A 199 4.65 22.19 -18.60
N HIS A 200 3.53 22.86 -18.90
CA HIS A 200 3.25 23.44 -20.22
C HIS A 200 2.67 24.86 -20.11
N PRO A 201 3.37 25.80 -19.44
CA PRO A 201 2.84 27.15 -19.20
C PRO A 201 2.52 27.91 -20.50
N ASP A 202 3.23 27.63 -21.60
CA ASP A 202 3.01 28.31 -22.88
C ASP A 202 1.68 27.93 -23.56
N THR A 203 1.17 26.71 -23.30
CA THR A 203 -0.07 26.21 -23.94
C THR A 203 -1.24 26.11 -22.97
N LYS A 204 -0.96 25.92 -21.68
CA LYS A 204 -1.95 25.77 -20.62
C LYS A 204 -1.47 26.49 -19.34
N PRO A 205 -1.35 27.83 -19.38
CA PRO A 205 -0.88 28.60 -18.23
C PRO A 205 -1.81 28.39 -17.03
N GLY A 206 -1.23 28.27 -15.84
CA GLY A 206 -1.99 28.11 -14.60
C GLY A 206 -2.61 26.73 -14.40
N VAL A 207 -2.25 25.74 -15.21
CA VAL A 207 -2.65 24.33 -15.04
C VAL A 207 -1.50 23.54 -14.44
N TRP A 208 -1.71 23.10 -13.21
CA TRP A 208 -0.78 22.28 -12.43
C TRP A 208 -1.02 20.81 -12.73
N VAL A 209 0.05 20.05 -12.92
CA VAL A 209 -0.02 18.64 -13.34
C VAL A 209 0.89 17.77 -12.48
N CYS A 210 0.45 16.55 -12.18
CA CYS A 210 1.30 15.50 -11.64
C CYS A 210 1.59 14.40 -12.66
N LYS A 211 2.52 13.50 -12.33
CA LYS A 211 2.92 12.37 -13.17
C LYS A 211 1.81 11.35 -13.44
N ASN A 212 0.75 11.34 -12.63
CA ASN A 212 -0.40 10.45 -12.81
C ASN A 212 -1.57 11.09 -13.56
N TYR A 213 -1.32 12.17 -14.33
CA TYR A 213 -2.32 12.86 -15.14
C TYR A 213 -3.40 13.63 -14.37
N HIS A 214 -3.25 13.82 -13.05
CA HIS A 214 -4.09 14.78 -12.33
C HIS A 214 -3.74 16.20 -12.79
N ARG A 215 -4.79 17.01 -12.98
CA ARG A 215 -4.68 18.38 -13.48
C ARG A 215 -5.58 19.28 -12.65
N TYR A 216 -5.03 20.40 -12.20
CA TYR A 216 -5.73 21.37 -11.37
C TYR A 216 -5.49 22.77 -11.92
N ASN A 217 -6.52 23.61 -11.93
CA ASN A 217 -6.29 25.03 -12.18
C ASN A 217 -5.71 25.67 -10.93
N THR A 218 -4.91 26.72 -11.08
CA THR A 218 -4.33 27.46 -9.96
C THR A 218 -5.40 27.92 -8.97
N ALA A 219 -6.55 28.39 -9.46
CA ALA A 219 -7.70 28.81 -8.63
C ALA A 219 -8.42 27.67 -7.91
N ASP A 220 -8.22 26.41 -8.31
CA ASP A 220 -8.77 25.26 -7.60
C ASP A 220 -7.91 24.91 -6.37
N LEU A 221 -6.61 25.24 -6.41
CA LEU A 221 -5.63 24.96 -5.35
C LEU A 221 -5.47 26.14 -4.39
N TYR A 222 -5.28 27.36 -4.92
CA TYR A 222 -4.83 28.53 -4.17
C TYR A 222 -5.91 29.63 -4.04
N PRO A 223 -5.92 30.41 -2.94
CA PRO A 223 -5.13 30.17 -1.73
C PRO A 223 -5.64 28.93 -0.99
N MET A 224 -4.71 28.09 -0.52
CA MET A 224 -5.07 26.92 0.26
C MET A 224 -5.76 27.32 1.56
N ARG A 225 -6.67 26.47 2.04
CA ARG A 225 -7.41 26.70 3.28
C ARG A 225 -6.73 25.96 4.42
N GLU A 226 -6.43 26.68 5.49
CA GLU A 226 -5.97 26.08 6.74
C GLU A 226 -7.16 25.44 7.47
N THR A 227 -6.93 24.26 8.04
CA THR A 227 -7.94 23.43 8.69
C THR A 227 -7.28 22.50 9.71
N VAL A 228 -8.03 21.54 10.24
CA VAL A 228 -7.54 20.50 11.14
C VAL A 228 -7.77 19.14 10.52
N PHE A 229 -6.76 18.28 10.57
CA PHE A 229 -6.87 16.87 10.20
C PHE A 229 -6.20 16.04 11.29
N GLU A 230 -6.91 15.03 11.79
CA GLU A 230 -6.46 14.18 12.89
C GLU A 230 -5.96 14.96 14.13
N GLY A 231 -6.53 16.14 14.37
CA GLY A 231 -6.19 16.98 15.52
C GLY A 231 -4.96 17.88 15.36
N VAL A 232 -4.31 17.91 14.19
CA VAL A 232 -3.22 18.86 13.89
C VAL A 232 -3.58 19.79 12.73
N VAL A 233 -2.89 20.92 12.64
CA VAL A 233 -3.10 21.90 11.56
C VAL A 233 -2.73 21.28 10.21
N ALA A 234 -3.64 21.38 9.24
CA ALA A 234 -3.48 20.88 7.89
C ALA A 234 -3.91 21.95 6.87
N LYS A 235 -3.56 21.73 5.60
CA LYS A 235 -4.05 22.54 4.48
C LYS A 235 -4.83 21.68 3.50
N VAL A 236 -5.84 22.27 2.88
CA VAL A 236 -6.61 21.67 1.78
C VAL A 236 -6.72 22.63 0.60
N PRO A 237 -6.95 22.12 -0.63
CA PRO A 237 -7.19 22.96 -1.80
C PRO A 237 -8.35 23.94 -1.61
N TYR A 238 -8.32 25.08 -2.30
CA TYR A 238 -9.39 26.08 -2.22
C TYR A 238 -10.76 25.53 -2.65
N ALA A 239 -10.82 24.81 -3.77
CA ALA A 239 -12.02 24.19 -4.33
C ALA A 239 -12.00 22.66 -4.11
N TYR A 240 -11.77 22.23 -2.86
CA TYR A 240 -11.66 20.81 -2.50
C TYR A 240 -12.89 19.99 -2.92
N ASP A 241 -14.09 20.57 -2.89
CA ASP A 241 -15.35 19.91 -3.24
C ASP A 241 -15.40 19.58 -4.73
N LYS A 242 -15.04 20.55 -5.58
CA LYS A 242 -14.89 20.34 -7.02
C LYS A 242 -13.87 19.25 -7.32
N ILE A 243 -12.72 19.26 -6.64
CA ILE A 243 -11.66 18.27 -6.82
C ILE A 243 -12.17 16.87 -6.45
N LEU A 244 -12.80 16.72 -5.29
CA LEU A 244 -13.36 15.45 -4.82
C LEU A 244 -14.47 14.93 -5.73
N VAL A 245 -15.38 15.80 -6.22
CA VAL A 245 -16.44 15.41 -7.16
C VAL A 245 -15.86 14.95 -8.50
N GLN A 246 -14.81 15.60 -9.00
CA GLN A 246 -14.17 15.18 -10.25
C GLN A 246 -13.57 13.77 -10.12
N GLU A 247 -12.92 13.51 -8.99
CA GLU A 247 -12.22 12.26 -8.71
C GLU A 247 -13.16 11.11 -8.33
N TYR A 248 -13.99 11.30 -7.30
CA TYR A 248 -14.81 10.25 -6.69
C TYR A 248 -16.31 10.34 -7.00
N LYS A 249 -16.74 11.39 -7.71
CA LYS A 249 -18.15 11.73 -7.98
C LYS A 249 -18.91 12.13 -6.72
N GLU A 250 -20.07 12.75 -6.93
CA GLU A 250 -20.93 13.27 -5.85
C GLU A 250 -21.30 12.21 -4.81
N LYS A 251 -21.43 10.94 -5.23
CA LYS A 251 -21.78 9.82 -4.35
C LYS A 251 -20.79 9.64 -3.19
N ALA A 252 -19.49 9.87 -3.41
CA ALA A 252 -18.50 9.71 -2.35
C ALA A 252 -18.65 10.73 -1.21
N LEU A 253 -19.34 11.84 -1.46
CA LEU A 253 -19.58 12.89 -0.47
C LEU A 253 -20.90 12.74 0.29
N VAL A 254 -21.76 11.81 -0.13
CA VAL A 254 -23.14 11.70 0.40
C VAL A 254 -23.56 10.28 0.78
N VAL A 255 -22.94 9.23 0.22
CA VAL A 255 -23.28 7.84 0.56
C VAL A 255 -22.77 7.54 1.95
N THR A 256 -23.68 7.10 2.81
CA THR A 256 -23.44 6.84 4.24
C THR A 256 -23.13 5.39 4.57
N ASP A 257 -23.01 4.52 3.56
CA ASP A 257 -22.72 3.09 3.74
C ASP A 257 -21.67 2.66 2.71
N PHE A 258 -20.48 2.29 3.17
CA PHE A 258 -19.34 1.99 2.29
C PHE A 258 -18.32 1.09 3.00
N GLU A 259 -17.71 0.15 2.26
CA GLU A 259 -16.65 -0.74 2.76
C GLU A 259 -16.91 -1.35 4.16
N GLY A 260 -18.15 -1.81 4.40
CA GLY A 260 -18.54 -2.44 5.67
C GLY A 260 -18.74 -1.48 6.84
N HIS A 261 -18.79 -0.16 6.59
CA HIS A 261 -19.02 0.88 7.57
C HIS A 261 -20.28 1.69 7.25
N SER A 262 -20.92 2.22 8.29
CA SER A 262 -22.05 3.13 8.19
C SER A 262 -21.74 4.45 8.91
N TRP A 263 -22.07 5.57 8.27
CA TRP A 263 -21.88 6.89 8.82
C TRP A 263 -22.91 7.21 9.90
N ASN A 264 -22.45 7.50 11.11
CA ASN A 264 -23.29 7.93 12.21
C ASN A 264 -23.37 9.46 12.25
N MET A 265 -24.54 10.01 11.94
CA MET A 265 -24.76 11.46 11.89
C MET A 265 -24.61 12.16 13.25
N ASN A 266 -24.85 11.45 14.37
CA ASN A 266 -24.78 12.04 15.71
C ASN A 266 -23.33 12.18 16.18
N SER A 267 -22.53 11.13 16.03
CA SER A 267 -21.11 11.15 16.41
C SER A 267 -20.22 11.75 15.33
N LYS A 268 -20.69 11.83 14.08
CA LYS A 268 -19.90 12.17 12.88
C LYS A 268 -18.71 11.22 12.71
N GLU A 269 -19.00 9.93 12.79
CA GLU A 269 -18.00 8.86 12.68
C GLU A 269 -18.46 7.76 11.75
N TRP A 270 -17.51 7.14 11.07
CA TRP A 270 -17.71 5.89 10.35
C TRP A 270 -17.64 4.72 11.34
N ILE A 271 -18.75 3.99 11.51
CA ILE A 271 -18.85 2.88 12.45
C ILE A 271 -18.91 1.56 11.67
N LYS A 272 -18.11 0.56 12.07
CA LYS A 272 -18.18 -0.78 11.49
C LYS A 272 -19.59 -1.35 11.62
N THR A 273 -20.11 -1.89 10.54
CA THR A 273 -21.37 -2.64 10.55
C THR A 273 -21.19 -3.96 11.31
N GLN A 274 -22.27 -4.51 11.86
CA GLN A 274 -22.21 -5.82 12.54
C GLN A 274 -21.69 -6.92 11.60
N ALA A 275 -22.07 -6.87 10.32
CA ALA A 275 -21.60 -7.82 9.32
C ALA A 275 -20.07 -7.76 9.13
N GLN A 276 -19.49 -6.55 9.14
CA GLN A 276 -18.05 -6.37 9.06
C GLN A 276 -17.34 -6.85 10.32
N ILE A 277 -17.89 -6.56 11.51
CA ILE A 277 -17.35 -7.05 12.79
C ILE A 277 -17.34 -8.59 12.81
N ASP A 278 -18.44 -9.22 12.41
CA ASP A 278 -18.56 -10.69 12.37
C ASP A 278 -17.61 -11.30 11.35
N LYS A 279 -17.39 -10.64 10.21
CA LYS A 279 -16.42 -11.06 9.19
C LYS A 279 -15.00 -11.01 9.74
N GLU A 280 -14.58 -9.89 10.31
CA GLU A 280 -13.24 -9.73 10.90
C GLU A 280 -12.98 -10.74 12.02
N LYS A 281 -13.98 -11.01 12.86
CA LYS A 281 -13.89 -12.02 13.91
C LYS A 281 -13.65 -13.43 13.34
N LYS A 282 -14.38 -13.81 12.29
CA LYS A 282 -14.19 -15.11 11.61
C LYS A 282 -12.80 -15.21 10.99
N GLU A 283 -12.35 -14.16 10.30
CA GLU A 283 -11.03 -14.11 9.69
C GLU A 283 -9.91 -14.22 10.74
N ALA A 284 -10.06 -13.56 11.89
CA ALA A 284 -9.13 -13.68 13.02
C ALA A 284 -9.10 -15.10 13.60
N GLU A 285 -10.26 -15.72 13.83
CA GLU A 285 -10.34 -17.10 14.30
C GLU A 285 -9.70 -18.10 13.33
N GLU A 286 -9.89 -17.90 12.01
CA GLU A 286 -9.24 -18.72 10.99
C GLU A 286 -7.73 -18.52 10.95
N LYS A 287 -7.25 -17.28 11.10
CA LYS A 287 -5.82 -16.98 11.15
C LYS A 287 -5.15 -17.66 12.34
N VAL A 288 -5.74 -17.58 13.54
CA VAL A 288 -5.25 -18.27 14.74
C VAL A 288 -5.20 -19.79 14.53
N LYS A 289 -6.23 -20.39 13.92
CA LYS A 289 -6.25 -21.83 13.60
C LYS A 289 -5.13 -22.20 12.62
N LYS A 290 -4.91 -21.40 11.57
CA LYS A 290 -3.84 -21.61 10.58
C LYS A 290 -2.45 -21.49 11.21
N GLU A 291 -2.24 -20.50 12.06
CA GLU A 291 -0.98 -20.29 12.78
C GLU A 291 -0.69 -21.43 13.76
N ALA A 292 -1.69 -21.89 14.51
CA ALA A 292 -1.57 -23.04 15.40
C ALA A 292 -1.22 -24.33 14.62
N ALA A 293 -1.90 -24.58 13.50
CA ALA A 293 -1.60 -25.73 12.64
C ALA A 293 -0.19 -25.66 12.02
N ALA A 294 0.25 -24.46 11.62
CA ALA A 294 1.60 -24.26 11.09
C ALA A 294 2.69 -24.44 12.15
N ALA A 295 2.45 -23.96 13.38
CA ALA A 295 3.35 -24.16 14.51
C ALA A 295 3.47 -25.64 14.89
N GLU A 296 2.36 -26.36 14.93
CA GLU A 296 2.32 -27.79 15.20
C GLU A 296 3.07 -28.58 14.12
N LYS A 297 2.85 -28.26 12.83
CA LYS A 297 3.60 -28.87 11.73
C LYS A 297 5.10 -28.61 11.83
N LYS A 298 5.52 -27.37 12.17
CA LYS A 298 6.94 -27.04 12.39
C LYS A 298 7.55 -27.86 13.52
N LYS A 299 6.80 -28.11 14.60
CA LYS A 299 7.24 -28.93 15.74
C LYS A 299 7.42 -30.39 15.32
N GLN A 300 6.45 -30.95 14.61
CA GLN A 300 6.52 -32.32 14.08
C GLN A 300 7.69 -32.50 13.10
N ASP A 301 7.92 -31.52 12.21
CA ASP A 301 9.06 -31.52 11.29
C ASP A 301 10.41 -31.43 12.03
N ALA A 302 10.48 -30.67 13.12
CA ALA A 302 11.69 -30.57 13.95
C ALA A 302 11.96 -31.88 14.71
N GLU A 303 10.94 -32.48 15.32
CA GLU A 303 11.04 -33.78 16.01
C GLU A 303 11.48 -34.87 15.04
N ARG A 304 10.91 -34.92 13.83
CA ARG A 304 11.30 -35.87 12.78
C ARG A 304 12.77 -35.71 12.39
N LYS A 305 13.25 -34.46 12.21
CA LYS A 305 14.66 -34.18 11.89
C LYS A 305 15.60 -34.61 13.00
N GLU A 306 15.25 -34.42 14.26
CA GLU A 306 16.06 -34.89 15.39
C GLU A 306 16.07 -36.42 15.50
N LEU A 307 14.95 -37.08 15.23
CA LEU A 307 14.87 -38.54 15.17
C LEU A 307 15.75 -39.12 14.05
N GLU A 308 15.75 -38.50 12.86
CA GLU A 308 16.61 -38.89 11.75
C GLU A 308 18.11 -38.66 12.06
N LYS A 309 18.46 -37.55 12.71
CA LYS A 309 19.84 -37.32 13.21
C LYS A 309 20.25 -38.35 14.26
N GLY A 310 19.34 -38.70 15.17
CA GLY A 310 19.55 -39.72 16.19
C GLY A 310 19.86 -41.09 15.58
N LYS A 311 19.06 -41.52 14.60
CA LYS A 311 19.29 -42.76 13.85
C LYS A 311 20.64 -42.77 13.13
N LYS A 312 21.00 -41.68 12.44
CA LYS A 312 22.32 -41.54 11.79
C LYS A 312 23.49 -41.62 12.77
N ARG A 313 23.34 -41.04 13.97
CA ARG A 313 24.34 -41.13 15.04
C ARG A 313 24.48 -42.57 15.54
N GLN A 314 23.37 -43.28 15.75
CA GLN A 314 23.39 -44.69 16.17
C GLN A 314 24.01 -45.61 15.10
N GLU A 315 23.69 -45.42 13.82
CA GLU A 315 24.32 -46.19 12.73
C GLU A 315 25.83 -45.93 12.66
N SER A 316 26.24 -44.68 12.84
CA SER A 316 27.66 -44.29 12.86
C SER A 316 28.39 -44.92 14.06
N GLN A 317 27.77 -44.92 15.24
CA GLN A 317 28.32 -45.54 16.44
C GLN A 317 28.43 -47.06 16.28
N LYS A 318 27.39 -47.71 15.76
CA LYS A 318 27.39 -49.16 15.52
C LYS A 318 28.47 -49.56 14.52
N LYS A 319 28.67 -48.76 13.47
CA LYS A 319 29.74 -48.97 12.48
C LYS A 319 31.13 -48.78 13.10
N TYR A 320 31.30 -47.84 14.02
CA TYR A 320 32.53 -47.66 14.77
C TYR A 320 32.82 -48.85 15.70
N ASP A 321 31.82 -49.30 16.46
CA ASP A 321 31.95 -50.42 17.39
C ASP A 321 32.28 -51.73 16.66
N ASP A 322 31.61 -52.00 15.52
CA ASP A 322 31.91 -53.15 14.65
C ASP A 322 33.35 -53.12 14.13
N ASP A 323 33.87 -51.94 13.77
CA ASP A 323 35.24 -51.76 13.28
C ASP A 323 36.28 -51.98 14.40
N GLN A 324 35.99 -51.53 15.63
CA GLN A 324 36.82 -51.80 16.82
C GLN A 324 36.84 -53.30 17.16
N GLN A 325 35.70 -53.97 17.05
CA GLN A 325 35.60 -55.40 17.34
C GLN A 325 36.38 -56.23 16.32
N LYS A 326 36.32 -55.87 15.02
CA LYS A 326 37.18 -56.48 13.99
C LYS A 326 38.67 -56.30 14.28
N LYS A 327 39.11 -55.09 14.65
CA LYS A 327 40.51 -54.83 15.02
C LYS A 327 40.97 -55.65 16.23
N LYS A 328 40.09 -55.86 17.20
CA LYS A 328 40.36 -56.70 18.38
C LYS A 328 40.55 -58.17 17.98
N VAL A 329 39.66 -58.71 17.14
CA VAL A 329 39.76 -60.09 16.63
C VAL A 329 41.03 -60.28 15.81
N GLU A 330 41.39 -59.32 14.95
CA GLU A 330 42.66 -59.38 14.20
C GLU A 330 43.90 -59.31 15.11
N ALA A 331 43.84 -58.54 16.20
CA ALA A 331 44.93 -58.46 17.17
C ALA A 331 45.08 -59.76 17.98
N GLU A 332 43.97 -60.41 18.36
CA GLU A 332 43.98 -61.72 19.03
C GLU A 332 44.48 -62.82 18.10
N GLN A 333 44.07 -62.84 16.83
CA GLN A 333 44.59 -63.77 15.83
C GLN A 333 46.07 -63.57 15.52
N LYS A 334 46.58 -62.33 15.65
CA LYS A 334 48.02 -62.06 15.54
C LYS A 334 48.80 -62.52 16.77
N ARG A 335 48.22 -62.40 17.98
CA ARG A 335 48.80 -62.92 19.22
C ARG A 335 48.86 -64.45 19.23
N SER A 336 47.79 -65.14 18.83
CA SER A 336 47.79 -66.60 18.77
C SER A 336 48.82 -67.16 17.79
N LYS A 337 49.06 -66.46 16.67
CA LYS A 337 50.10 -66.81 15.69
C LYS A 337 51.53 -66.51 16.17
N GLN A 338 51.71 -65.59 17.12
CA GLN A 338 53.01 -65.37 17.78
C GLN A 338 53.27 -66.43 18.86
N GLU A 339 52.25 -66.84 19.61
CA GLU A 339 52.37 -67.91 20.62
C GLU A 339 52.59 -69.31 20.00
N GLU A 340 52.03 -69.59 18.81
CA GLU A 340 52.34 -70.81 18.05
C GLU A 340 53.75 -70.81 17.40
N GLY A 341 54.41 -69.65 17.34
CA GLY A 341 55.77 -69.50 16.80
C GLY A 341 56.89 -69.69 17.83
N GLU A 342 56.59 -69.66 19.13
CA GLU A 342 57.59 -69.85 20.20
C GLU A 342 57.61 -71.31 20.76
N GLY A 343 56.85 -72.22 20.15
CA GLY A 343 56.78 -73.65 20.53
C GLY A 343 57.58 -74.62 19.64
N GLN A 344 58.46 -74.12 18.78
CA GLN A 344 59.40 -74.91 17.99
C GLN A 344 60.81 -74.33 18.11
N ASP A 345 61.47 -74.66 19.23
CA ASP A 345 62.93 -74.73 19.33
C ASP A 345 63.30 -76.03 20.05
#